data_AF-A0A4S3LMR6-F1
#
_entry.id   AF-A0A4S3LMR6-F1
#
_cell.length_a   1.000
_cell.length_b   1.000
_cell.length_c   1.000
_cell.angle_alpha   90.00
_cell.angle_beta   90.00
_cell.angle_gamma   90.00
#
_symmetry.space_group_name_H-M   'P 1'
#
loop_
_entity.id
_entity.type
_entity.pdbx_description
1 polymer ?
#
loop_
_entity_poly.entity_id
_entity_poly.type
_entity_poly.pdbx_seq_one_letter_code
_entity_poly.pdbx_strand_id
1 'polypeptide(L)'
;MDRYPRSNGSIVERANTGIQAYMAQVYGWMFCGLLLTGAVAWYAAQTRIPYILATNSIALIGLIVAQFALVFVISGMVNRLSGAVATGLFMLYSVLTGITFSSIFLIYTGESIFGTFIVAAGMFGAMSAYGYVTKRDLTGIGSMLFMALIGLVLASLVN
;
A
#
# COMPACT_ATOMS: atom_id res chain seq x y z
N MET A 1 -9.57 -43.26 -28.34
CA MET A 1 -9.87 -43.76 -26.98
C MET A 1 -9.20 -42.81 -25.99
N ASP A 2 -9.85 -41.68 -25.68
CA ASP A 2 -9.36 -40.76 -24.65
C ASP A 2 -9.97 -41.17 -23.30
N ARG A 3 -9.23 -42.02 -22.56
CA ARG A 3 -9.72 -42.69 -21.35
C ARG A 3 -9.21 -42.04 -20.05
N TYR A 4 -8.92 -40.75 -20.06
CA TYR A 4 -8.53 -40.02 -18.85
C TYR A 4 -9.32 -38.71 -18.70
N PRO A 5 -10.24 -38.61 -17.73
CA PRO A 5 -10.71 -37.32 -17.27
C PRO A 5 -9.53 -36.61 -16.60
N ARG A 6 -9.04 -35.52 -17.17
CA ARG A 6 -8.03 -34.66 -16.53
C ARG A 6 -8.65 -34.01 -15.28
N SER A 7 -8.53 -34.66 -14.12
CA SER A 7 -8.99 -34.14 -12.82
C SER A 7 -8.05 -33.08 -12.22
N ASN A 8 -6.97 -32.72 -12.92
CA ASN A 8 -5.96 -31.75 -12.47
C ASN A 8 -6.44 -30.29 -12.37
N GLY A 9 -7.63 -29.97 -12.89
CA GLY A 9 -8.22 -28.62 -12.77
C GLY A 9 -8.71 -28.28 -11.36
N SER A 10 -8.89 -29.27 -10.47
CA SER A 10 -9.56 -29.01 -9.19
C SER A 10 -8.64 -28.56 -8.05
N ILE A 11 -7.38 -29.00 -8.01
CA ILE A 11 -6.47 -28.70 -6.89
C ILE A 11 -5.62 -27.45 -7.19
N VAL A 12 -5.05 -27.36 -8.39
CA VAL A 12 -4.22 -26.22 -8.81
C VAL A 12 -5.05 -24.95 -8.96
N GLU A 13 -6.26 -25.04 -9.50
CA GLU A 13 -7.14 -23.87 -9.66
C GLU A 13 -7.71 -23.38 -8.33
N ARG A 14 -7.94 -24.28 -7.35
CA ARG A 14 -8.32 -23.92 -5.97
C ARG A 14 -7.15 -23.27 -5.21
N ALA A 15 -5.92 -23.75 -5.41
CA ALA A 15 -4.74 -23.16 -4.79
C ALA A 15 -4.47 -21.74 -5.35
N ASN A 16 -4.57 -21.56 -6.67
CA ASN A 16 -4.37 -20.25 -7.32
C ASN A 16 -5.45 -19.23 -6.93
N THR A 17 -6.71 -19.65 -6.81
CA THR A 17 -7.80 -18.76 -6.38
C THR A 17 -7.63 -18.30 -4.92
N GLY A 18 -7.08 -19.14 -4.04
CA GLY A 18 -6.79 -18.75 -2.64
C GLY A 18 -5.70 -17.67 -2.52
N ILE A 19 -4.59 -17.83 -3.25
CA ILE A 19 -3.49 -16.85 -3.24
C ILE A 19 -3.95 -15.51 -3.83
N GLN A 20 -4.72 -15.57 -4.92
CA GLN A 20 -5.18 -14.36 -5.59
C GLN A 20 -6.17 -13.56 -4.73
N ALA A 21 -7.12 -14.25 -4.08
CA ALA A 21 -8.05 -13.62 -3.15
C ALA A 21 -7.33 -13.01 -1.93
N TYR A 22 -6.27 -13.67 -1.44
CA TYR A 22 -5.44 -13.13 -0.36
C TYR A 22 -4.74 -11.84 -0.80
N MET A 23 -4.09 -11.83 -1.97
CA MET A 23 -3.42 -10.61 -2.48
C MET A 23 -4.40 -9.47 -2.73
N ALA A 24 -5.59 -9.79 -3.26
CA ALA A 24 -6.65 -8.82 -3.44
C ALA A 24 -7.07 -8.18 -2.11
N GLN A 25 -7.14 -8.97 -1.03
CA GLN A 25 -7.41 -8.47 0.32
C GLN A 25 -6.29 -7.57 0.85
N VAL A 26 -5.02 -7.96 0.64
CA VAL A 26 -3.85 -7.14 1.05
C VAL A 26 -3.88 -5.78 0.36
N TYR A 27 -4.14 -5.75 -0.95
CA TYR A 27 -4.28 -4.49 -1.69
C TYR A 27 -5.47 -3.66 -1.21
N GLY A 28 -6.58 -4.31 -0.83
CA GLY A 28 -7.74 -3.62 -0.25
C GLY A 28 -7.42 -2.95 1.08
N TRP A 29 -6.65 -3.61 1.95
CA TRP A 29 -6.18 -2.98 3.19
C TRP A 29 -5.23 -1.81 2.94
N MET A 30 -4.35 -1.91 1.94
CA MET A 30 -3.49 -0.80 1.55
C MET A 30 -4.28 0.39 0.99
N PHE A 31 -5.34 0.14 0.20
CA PHE A 31 -6.24 1.19 -0.27
C PHE A 31 -6.85 1.97 0.91
N CYS A 32 -7.40 1.26 1.89
CA CYS A 32 -7.95 1.89 3.10
C CYS A 32 -6.88 2.65 3.89
N GLY A 33 -5.69 2.06 4.08
CA GLY A 33 -4.58 2.70 4.78
C GLY A 33 -4.11 3.97 4.11
N LEU A 34 -4.01 3.99 2.78
CA LEU A 34 -3.61 5.17 2.00
C LEU A 34 -4.66 6.28 2.04
N LEU A 35 -5.94 5.94 1.93
CA LEU A 35 -7.02 6.93 2.09
C LEU A 35 -7.01 7.55 3.48
N LEU A 36 -6.83 6.73 4.52
CA LEU A 36 -6.69 7.20 5.89
C LEU A 36 -5.47 8.10 6.05
N THR A 37 -4.32 7.68 5.51
CA THR A 37 -3.06 8.45 5.54
C THR A 37 -3.25 9.82 4.88
N GLY A 38 -3.86 9.87 3.70
CA GLY A 38 -4.14 11.11 2.97
C GLY A 38 -5.11 12.02 3.72
N ALA A 39 -6.19 11.47 4.28
CA ALA A 39 -7.15 12.22 5.09
C ALA A 39 -6.51 12.83 6.34
N VAL A 40 -5.70 12.04 7.05
CA VAL A 40 -4.96 12.50 8.24
C VAL A 40 -3.93 13.56 7.85
N ALA A 41 -3.19 13.37 6.75
CA ALA A 41 -2.21 14.33 6.27
C ALA A 41 -2.87 15.68 5.95
N TRP A 42 -4.00 15.66 5.24
CA TRP A 42 -4.77 16.86 4.91
C TRP A 42 -5.35 17.55 6.14
N TYR A 43 -5.86 16.78 7.11
CA TYR A 43 -6.37 17.35 8.37
C TYR A 43 -5.24 17.96 9.22
N ALA A 44 -4.13 17.23 9.38
CA ALA A 44 -2.97 17.71 10.13
C ALA A 44 -2.33 18.95 9.47
N ALA A 45 -2.35 19.03 8.13
CA ALA A 45 -1.84 20.19 7.37
C ALA A 45 -2.55 21.51 7.69
N GLN A 46 -3.80 21.46 8.17
CA GLN A 46 -4.58 22.65 8.56
C GLN A 46 -4.22 23.16 9.97
N THR A 47 -3.35 22.46 10.69
CA THR A 47 -2.95 22.79 12.06
C THR A 47 -1.50 23.28 12.13
N ARG A 48 -0.96 23.47 13.34
CA ARG A 48 0.46 23.81 13.54
C ARG A 48 1.42 22.62 13.44
N ILE A 49 0.90 21.40 13.27
CA ILE A 49 1.71 20.17 13.22
C ILE A 49 2.83 20.24 12.17
N PRO A 50 2.58 20.61 10.89
CA PRO A 50 3.63 20.65 9.87
C PRO A 50 4.80 21.55 10.28
N TYR A 51 4.50 22.72 10.83
CA TYR A 51 5.50 23.69 11.28
C TYR A 51 6.29 23.19 12.50
N ILE A 52 5.61 22.53 13.45
CA ILE A 52 6.27 21.90 14.60
C ILE A 52 7.23 20.80 14.12
N LEU A 53 6.80 19.95 13.19
CA LEU A 53 7.65 18.90 12.63
C LEU A 53 8.84 19.47 11.86
N ALA A 54 8.67 20.58 11.16
CA ALA A 54 9.74 21.25 10.42
C ALA A 54 10.76 21.95 11.33
N THR A 55 10.32 22.52 12.46
CA THR A 55 11.17 23.33 13.33
C THR A 55 11.78 22.52 14.48
N ASN A 56 11.06 21.51 14.98
CA ASN A 56 11.48 20.69 16.11
C ASN A 56 11.93 19.31 15.62
N SER A 57 13.24 19.17 15.40
CA SER A 57 13.85 17.93 14.95
C SER A 57 13.62 16.76 15.93
N ILE A 58 13.49 17.02 17.24
CA ILE A 58 13.22 15.97 18.24
C ILE A 58 11.82 15.40 18.03
N ALA A 59 10.82 16.26 17.77
CA ALA A 59 9.45 15.82 17.50
C ALA A 59 9.37 14.96 16.22
N LEU A 60 10.06 15.39 15.15
CA LEU A 60 10.13 14.63 13.90
C LEU A 60 10.84 13.29 14.08
N ILE A 61 12.02 13.27 14.71
CA ILE A 61 12.77 12.03 14.96
C ILE A 61 11.97 11.09 15.87
N GLY A 62 11.34 11.61 16.92
CA GLY A 62 10.47 10.82 17.79
C GLY A 62 9.32 10.16 17.04
N LEU A 63 8.70 10.88 16.10
CA LEU A 63 7.63 10.34 15.26
C LEU A 63 8.12 9.26 14.29
N ILE A 64 9.31 9.43 13.71
CA ILE A 64 9.95 8.43 12.84
C ILE A 64 10.31 7.18 13.65
N VAL A 65 10.91 7.34 14.84
CA VAL A 65 11.24 6.22 15.73
C VAL A 65 9.98 5.46 16.15
N ALA A 66 8.90 6.17 16.46
CA ALA A 66 7.62 5.53 16.79
C ALA A 66 7.08 4.68 15.63
N GLN A 67 7.19 5.16 14.39
CA GLN A 67 6.80 4.41 13.19
C GLN A 67 7.65 3.15 13.01
N PHE A 68 8.97 3.25 13.13
CA PHE A 68 9.84 2.08 13.06
C PHE A 68 9.56 1.08 14.17
N ALA A 69 9.41 1.54 15.41
CA ALA A 69 9.07 0.69 16.55
C ALA A 69 7.78 -0.09 16.27
N LEU A 70 6.76 0.58 15.71
CA LEU A 70 5.50 -0.05 15.34
C LEU A 70 5.70 -1.13 14.27
N VAL A 71 6.49 -0.85 13.22
CA VAL A 71 6.82 -1.83 12.18
C VAL A 71 7.58 -3.04 12.76
N PHE A 72 8.53 -2.81 13.66
CA PHE A 72 9.25 -3.90 14.34
C PHE A 72 8.33 -4.74 15.22
N VAL A 73 7.39 -4.11 15.94
CA VAL A 73 6.40 -4.82 16.77
C VAL A 73 5.49 -5.68 15.88
N ILE A 74 4.93 -5.11 14.81
CA ILE A 74 4.09 -5.88 13.87
C ILE A 74 4.89 -7.04 13.28
N SER A 75 6.09 -6.77 12.76
CA SER A 75 6.91 -7.77 12.06
C SER A 75 7.39 -8.89 13.00
N GLY A 76 7.84 -8.53 14.21
CA GLY A 76 8.35 -9.47 15.20
C GLY A 76 7.25 -10.28 15.90
N MET A 77 6.04 -9.73 16.00
CA MET A 77 4.91 -10.37 16.69
C MET A 77 3.82 -10.88 15.74
N VAL A 78 4.00 -10.82 14.42
CA VAL A 78 2.95 -11.15 13.44
C VAL A 78 2.30 -12.52 13.68
N ASN A 79 3.09 -13.53 14.09
CA ASN A 79 2.61 -14.88 14.37
C ASN A 79 1.83 -15.01 15.69
N ARG A 80 1.87 -13.99 16.55
CA ARG A 80 1.24 -13.95 17.88
C ARG A 80 0.09 -12.93 17.97
N LEU A 81 -0.01 -12.02 17.00
CA LEU A 81 -1.04 -11.00 16.96
C LEU A 81 -2.35 -11.58 16.41
N SER A 82 -3.48 -11.21 17.02
CA SER A 82 -4.78 -11.46 16.41
C SER A 82 -4.97 -10.54 15.20
N GLY A 83 -5.79 -10.97 14.24
CA GLY A 83 -6.08 -10.16 13.04
C GLY A 83 -6.58 -8.75 13.37
N ALA A 84 -7.44 -8.62 14.39
CA ALA A 84 -7.96 -7.32 14.83
C ALA A 84 -6.85 -6.39 15.38
N VAL A 85 -5.91 -6.92 16.17
CA VAL A 85 -4.80 -6.13 16.71
C VAL A 85 -3.84 -5.73 15.61
N ALA A 86 -3.52 -6.65 14.68
CA ALA A 86 -2.67 -6.35 13.54
C ALA A 86 -3.28 -5.23 12.66
N THR A 87 -4.58 -5.30 12.38
CA THR A 87 -5.29 -4.22 11.67
C THR A 87 -5.26 -2.91 12.45
N GLY A 88 -5.51 -2.93 13.76
CA GLY A 88 -5.46 -1.74 14.60
C GLY A 88 -4.08 -1.07 14.60
N LEU A 89 -3.02 -1.85 14.70
CA LEU A 89 -1.64 -1.35 14.62
C LEU A 89 -1.33 -0.79 13.22
N PHE A 90 -1.77 -1.45 12.15
CA PHE A 90 -1.64 -0.94 10.78
C PHE A 90 -2.38 0.38 10.57
N MET A 91 -3.58 0.54 11.13
CA MET A 91 -4.32 1.80 11.07
C MET A 91 -3.61 2.90 11.86
N LEU A 92 -3.09 2.58 13.05
CA LEU A 92 -2.27 3.51 13.83
C LEU A 92 -1.02 3.95 13.05
N TYR A 93 -0.34 3.02 12.39
CA TYR A 93 0.79 3.32 11.51
C TYR A 93 0.40 4.26 10.38
N SER A 94 -0.75 4.01 9.73
CA SER A 94 -1.28 4.86 8.66
C SER A 94 -1.56 6.29 9.15
N VAL A 95 -2.12 6.44 10.37
CA VAL A 95 -2.33 7.75 11.01
C VAL A 95 -1.00 8.46 11.28
N LEU A 96 -0.03 7.79 11.92
CA LEU A 96 1.29 8.36 12.20
C LEU A 96 2.02 8.80 10.93
N THR A 97 1.90 7.99 9.87
CA THR A 97 2.45 8.29 8.55
C THR A 97 1.76 9.52 7.95
N GLY A 98 0.43 9.62 8.06
CA GLY A 98 -0.32 10.79 7.59
C GLY A 98 0.10 12.07 8.31
N ILE A 99 0.27 12.02 9.63
CA ILE A 99 0.81 13.13 10.42
C ILE A 99 2.20 13.53 9.91
N THR A 100 3.07 12.56 9.63
CA THR A 100 4.41 12.82 9.08
C THR A 100 4.33 13.50 7.71
N PHE A 101 3.49 13.00 6.81
CA PHE A 101 3.30 13.53 5.46
C PHE A 101 2.62 14.90 5.42
N SER A 102 1.96 15.34 6.50
CA SER A 102 1.45 16.71 6.59
C SER A 102 2.52 17.78 6.39
N SER A 103 3.79 17.48 6.71
CA SER A 103 4.93 18.37 6.48
C SER A 103 5.19 18.67 4.99
N ILE A 104 4.77 17.78 4.08
CA ILE A 104 4.95 17.92 2.62
C ILE A 104 4.12 19.10 2.08
N PHE A 105 2.99 19.43 2.72
CA PHE A 105 2.15 20.58 2.37
C PHE A 105 2.85 21.94 2.58
N LEU A 106 4.00 21.98 3.25
CA LEU A 106 4.80 23.20 3.36
C LEU A 106 5.54 23.55 2.07
N ILE A 107 5.74 22.58 1.17
CA ILE A 107 6.57 22.72 -0.03
C ILE A 107 5.73 22.54 -1.29
N TYR A 108 4.79 21.59 -1.29
CA TYR A 108 3.96 21.25 -2.45
C TYR A 108 2.52 21.75 -2.31
N THR A 109 1.86 21.95 -3.45
CA THR A 109 0.46 22.38 -3.48
C THR A 109 -0.48 21.24 -3.07
N GLY A 110 -1.61 21.62 -2.46
CA GLY A 110 -2.65 20.67 -2.07
C GLY A 110 -3.19 19.84 -3.24
N GLU A 111 -3.29 20.44 -4.44
CA GLU A 111 -3.71 19.73 -5.66
C GLU A 111 -2.74 18.62 -6.05
N SER A 112 -1.43 18.90 -6.05
CA SER A 112 -0.40 17.90 -6.35
C SER A 112 -0.45 16.75 -5.35
N ILE A 113 -0.55 17.07 -4.05
CA ILE A 113 -0.57 16.06 -2.99
C ILE A 113 -1.84 15.22 -3.07
N PHE A 114 -3.01 15.85 -3.23
CA PHE A 114 -4.27 15.14 -3.39
C PHE A 114 -4.25 14.19 -4.60
N GLY A 115 -3.75 14.67 -5.75
CA GLY A 115 -3.54 13.84 -6.94
C GLY A 115 -2.69 12.61 -6.64
N THR A 116 -1.56 12.78 -5.96
CA THR A 116 -0.68 11.65 -5.62
C THR A 116 -1.34 10.60 -4.70
N PHE A 117 -2.07 11.02 -3.66
CA PHE A 117 -2.78 10.09 -2.79
C PHE A 117 -3.91 9.36 -3.50
N ILE A 118 -4.70 10.06 -4.32
CA ILE A 118 -5.80 9.45 -5.07
C ILE A 118 -5.28 8.47 -6.11
N VAL A 119 -4.19 8.81 -6.83
CA VAL A 119 -3.57 7.89 -7.79
C VAL A 119 -3.03 6.65 -7.08
N ALA A 120 -2.31 6.82 -5.97
CA ALA A 120 -1.76 5.71 -5.20
C ALA A 120 -2.87 4.82 -4.62
N ALA A 121 -3.84 5.40 -3.93
CA ALA A 121 -4.99 4.67 -3.40
C ALA A 121 -5.76 3.98 -4.53
N GLY A 122 -6.08 4.72 -5.59
CA GLY A 122 -6.76 4.20 -6.78
C GLY A 122 -6.04 3.00 -7.40
N MET A 123 -4.70 3.02 -7.46
CA MET A 123 -3.90 1.90 -7.93
C MET A 123 -4.09 0.65 -7.05
N PHE A 124 -3.96 0.78 -5.73
CA PHE A 124 -4.20 -0.34 -4.81
C PHE A 124 -5.65 -0.84 -4.85
N GLY A 125 -6.62 0.07 -4.92
CA GLY A 125 -8.04 -0.27 -5.04
C GLY A 125 -8.34 -1.00 -6.36
N ALA A 126 -7.79 -0.52 -7.48
CA ALA A 126 -7.92 -1.16 -8.79
C ALA A 126 -7.28 -2.56 -8.80
N MET A 127 -6.08 -2.71 -8.23
CA MET A 127 -5.44 -4.03 -8.10
C MET A 127 -6.22 -4.98 -7.19
N SER A 128 -6.80 -4.47 -6.10
CA SER A 128 -7.69 -5.24 -5.23
C SER A 128 -8.93 -5.74 -5.99
N ALA A 129 -9.64 -4.83 -6.67
CA ALA A 129 -10.81 -5.17 -7.48
C ALA A 129 -10.46 -6.15 -8.61
N TYR A 130 -9.35 -5.90 -9.32
CA TYR A 130 -8.89 -6.77 -10.40
C TYR A 130 -8.53 -8.17 -9.88
N GLY A 131 -7.88 -8.26 -8.72
CA GLY A 131 -7.55 -9.52 -8.05
C GLY A 131 -8.78 -10.33 -7.63
N TYR A 132 -9.90 -9.69 -7.29
CA TYR A 132 -11.15 -10.37 -6.96
C TYR A 132 -11.97 -10.80 -8.19
N VAL A 133 -12.01 -9.97 -9.24
CA VAL A 133 -12.90 -10.17 -10.39
C VAL A 133 -12.26 -11.08 -11.46
N THR A 134 -10.96 -10.96 -11.69
CA THR A 134 -10.27 -11.67 -12.77
C THR A 134 -9.75 -13.03 -12.29
N LYS A 135 -9.68 -14.05 -13.16
CA LYS A 135 -8.98 -15.32 -12.88
C LYS A 135 -7.90 -15.64 -13.92
N ARG A 136 -7.51 -14.64 -14.71
CA ARG A 136 -6.50 -14.78 -15.76
C ARG A 136 -5.13 -14.95 -15.13
N ASP A 137 -4.37 -15.89 -15.69
CA ASP A 137 -2.94 -15.95 -15.49
C ASP A 137 -2.27 -14.73 -16.15
N LEU A 138 -1.59 -13.92 -15.34
CA LEU A 138 -0.90 -12.70 -15.76
C LEU A 138 0.58 -12.94 -16.10
N THR A 139 1.08 -14.19 -15.96
CA THR A 139 2.49 -14.52 -16.15
C THR A 139 3.02 -14.07 -17.52
N GLY A 140 2.18 -14.12 -18.58
CA GLY A 140 2.54 -13.63 -19.91
C GLY A 140 2.75 -12.12 -20.00
N ILE A 141 1.99 -11.31 -19.24
CA ILE A 141 2.05 -9.85 -19.27
C ILE A 141 3.25 -9.31 -18.47
N GLY A 142 3.77 -10.09 -17.51
CA GLY A 142 4.90 -9.70 -16.68
C GLY A 142 6.16 -9.31 -17.48
N SER A 143 6.44 -10.02 -18.57
CA SER A 143 7.58 -9.70 -19.46
C SER A 143 7.45 -8.33 -20.14
N MET A 144 6.24 -7.96 -20.58
CA MET A 144 5.96 -6.63 -21.15
C MET A 144 6.04 -5.53 -20.10
N LEU A 145 5.48 -5.76 -18.91
CA LEU A 145 5.56 -4.78 -17.81
C LEU A 145 7.00 -4.53 -17.37
N PHE A 146 7.85 -5.56 -17.40
CA PHE A 146 9.27 -5.40 -17.10
C PHE A 146 9.99 -4.57 -18.16
N MET A 147 9.71 -4.80 -19.44
CA MET A 147 10.22 -3.94 -20.53
C MET A 147 9.73 -2.49 -20.37
N ALA A 148 8.44 -2.29 -20.06
CA ALA A 148 7.85 -0.97 -19.83
C ALA A 148 8.48 -0.26 -18.62
N LEU A 149 8.73 -0.98 -17.54
CA LEU A 149 9.42 -0.45 -16.36
C LEU A 149 10.83 0.04 -16.70
N ILE A 150 11.61 -0.74 -17.46
CA ILE A 150 12.94 -0.31 -17.93
C ILE A 150 12.82 0.96 -18.76
N GLY A 151 11.87 1.01 -19.70
CA GLY A 151 11.62 2.20 -20.51
C GLY A 151 11.30 3.44 -19.67
N LEU A 152 10.45 3.28 -18.65
CA LEU A 152 10.09 4.37 -17.73
C LEU A 152 11.29 4.83 -16.89
N VAL A 153 12.12 3.91 -16.40
CA VAL A 153 13.35 4.25 -15.66
C VAL A 153 14.32 5.02 -16.55
N LEU A 154 14.57 4.55 -17.78
CA LEU A 154 15.44 5.26 -18.72
C LEU A 154 14.89 6.65 -19.07
N ALA A 155 13.58 6.77 -19.30
CA ALA A 155 12.94 8.07 -19.54
C ALA A 155 13.12 9.02 -18.34
N SER A 156 12.99 8.51 -17.11
CA SER A 156 13.17 9.31 -15.89
C SER A 156 14.62 9.76 -15.64
N LEU A 157 15.62 9.07 -16.19
CA LEU A 157 17.03 9.48 -16.10
C LEU A 157 17.40 10.58 -17.10
N VAL A 158 16.69 10.66 -18.22
CA VAL A 158 16.95 11.63 -19.29
C VAL A 158 16.18 12.95 -19.06
N ASN A 159 15.02 12.89 -18.40
CA ASN A 159 14.18 14.05 -18.07
C ASN A 159 14.65 14.78 -16.81
#